data_AF-A0A963ZVF3-F1
#
_entry.id   AF-A0A963ZVF3-F1
#
_cell.length_a   1.000
_cell.length_b   1.000
_cell.length_c   1.000
_cell.angle_alpha   90.00
_cell.angle_beta   90.00
_cell.angle_gamma   90.00
#
_symmetry.space_group_name_H-M   'P 1'
#
loop_
_entity.id
_entity.type
_entity.pdbx_description
1 polymer ?
#
loop_
_entity_poly.entity_id
_entity_poly.type
_entity_poly.pdbx_seq_one_letter_code
_entity_poly.pdbx_strand_id
1 'polypeptide(L)'
;MPLRAFIRHLIQPSFFISTLLLFTALPGRAQFTINDTFGDLTECDTMTRGIFIVWWDKDFDLTAKADQLLDTMISYRNICLNDLDMADPPNPENGFYYNVYLHGGGFFAPQNWGNGQGTDSNGFPFLTLPKDAVNDWVNTAHETFHIFQYNADSPGFAYSGDSQWYIEASANWFAARQNPDSPRRFVEAESLVRMPHVPFWLSYDNFPADYPPNWQRYVHQYALALYLYYLTDVAGVSEDLITAGMFSGTLELPQEYMYNTLGGAEFRQHFIDWAAHMTNDFDFIPAYQAATNLNEWNDYADPDDDNEFIAVYDNQGSGGWVSPEPDRVTNAWSFNTFKLNNSQAETYTFELNGDATGSYGDNAYFQGKVLVRNSSTGPGFYDLEMTDDTHGSLSLALTPEDTAVYFIVAAMPDKFEDDHPSFQRFPYQMRITAGPVTGVLETDIKNTRLEIKRFNFLGQEINKEQGGLQLILYNDGTVEKRYQVNY
;
A
#
# COMPACT_ATOMS: atom_id res chain seq x y z
N MET A 1 44.25 4.08 53.04
CA MET A 1 44.38 5.03 54.18
C MET A 1 45.86 5.35 54.36
N PRO A 2 46.28 6.60 54.65
CA PRO A 2 45.63 7.92 54.57
C PRO A 2 46.36 8.85 53.55
N LEU A 3 45.83 9.86 52.86
CA LEU A 3 44.94 11.01 53.13
C LEU A 3 45.55 12.16 53.97
N ARG A 4 45.55 13.36 53.35
CA ARG A 4 45.63 14.76 53.89
C ARG A 4 47.05 15.34 54.10
N ALA A 5 47.36 16.61 53.81
CA ALA A 5 46.62 17.77 53.30
C ALA A 5 47.55 19.02 53.21
N PHE A 6 47.17 19.99 52.36
CA PHE A 6 47.34 21.46 52.46
C PHE A 6 48.72 22.10 52.18
N ILE A 7 48.92 22.84 51.07
CA ILE A 7 48.47 24.22 50.68
C ILE A 7 49.30 25.35 51.31
N ARG A 8 49.97 26.15 50.44
CA ARG A 8 49.99 27.65 50.37
C ARG A 8 51.03 28.08 49.30
N HIS A 9 50.58 28.54 48.13
CA HIS A 9 50.39 29.97 47.75
C HIS A 9 51.69 30.75 47.51
N LEU A 10 51.93 31.17 46.25
CA LEU A 10 52.13 32.58 45.88
C LEU A 10 52.17 32.76 44.34
N ILE A 11 51.09 33.30 43.76
CA ILE A 11 50.96 34.58 43.01
C ILE A 11 51.66 34.58 41.62
N GLN A 12 50.95 34.36 40.49
CA GLN A 12 50.09 35.27 39.67
C GLN A 12 50.88 36.09 38.59
N PRO A 13 50.25 36.62 37.52
CA PRO A 13 50.13 35.95 36.22
C PRO A 13 50.70 36.79 35.04
N SER A 14 50.89 36.18 33.88
CA SER A 14 51.01 36.92 32.61
C SER A 14 49.85 36.53 31.70
N PHE A 15 48.92 37.46 31.57
CA PHE A 15 47.83 37.47 30.61
C PHE A 15 48.40 37.40 29.19
N PHE A 16 48.18 36.31 28.48
CA PHE A 16 48.13 36.32 27.02
C PHE A 16 46.66 36.22 26.62
N ILE A 17 46.13 37.35 26.15
CA ILE A 17 44.86 37.42 25.45
C ILE A 17 45.11 36.81 24.07
N SER A 18 44.82 35.52 23.92
CA SER A 18 44.59 34.93 22.61
C SER A 18 43.14 35.21 22.25
N THR A 19 42.94 36.25 21.43
CA THR A 19 41.70 36.49 20.71
C THR A 19 41.48 35.31 19.76
N LEU A 20 40.82 34.26 20.26
CA LEU A 20 40.28 33.21 19.40
C LEU A 20 39.08 33.83 18.70
N LEU A 21 39.31 34.29 17.47
CA LEU A 21 38.25 34.58 16.51
C LEU A 21 37.41 33.30 16.34
N LEU A 22 36.32 33.22 17.09
CA LEU A 22 35.16 32.40 16.75
C LEU A 22 34.64 32.92 15.41
N PHE A 23 35.19 32.42 14.31
CA PHE A 23 34.42 32.32 13.10
C PHE A 23 33.33 31.29 13.40
N THR A 24 32.16 31.78 13.79
CA THR A 24 30.93 31.09 13.45
C THR A 24 30.91 31.02 11.93
N ALA A 25 31.45 29.93 11.38
CA ALA A 25 31.09 29.51 10.04
C ALA A 25 29.58 29.29 10.09
N LEU A 26 28.81 30.32 9.73
CA LEU A 26 27.55 30.08 9.05
C LEU A 26 27.90 29.06 7.97
N PRO A 27 27.23 27.88 7.91
CA PRO A 27 27.41 27.04 6.74
C PRO A 27 26.96 27.90 5.57
N GLY A 28 27.91 28.45 4.82
CA GLY A 28 27.64 28.96 3.50
C GLY A 28 27.08 27.77 2.77
N ARG A 29 25.75 27.75 2.56
CA ARG A 29 25.11 26.76 1.70
C ARG A 29 25.89 26.84 0.39
N ALA A 30 26.57 25.76 0.02
CA ALA A 30 27.18 25.68 -1.30
C ALA A 30 26.05 25.99 -2.29
N GLN A 31 26.18 27.09 -3.02
CA GLN A 31 25.28 27.35 -4.14
C GLN A 31 25.62 26.29 -5.17
N PHE A 32 24.66 25.41 -5.48
CA PHE A 32 24.86 24.42 -6.53
C PHE A 32 25.13 25.13 -7.86
N THR A 33 25.81 24.43 -8.77
CA THR A 33 26.09 24.94 -10.11
C THR A 33 24.99 24.48 -11.06
N ILE A 34 24.63 25.32 -12.03
CA ILE A 34 23.75 24.89 -13.12
C ILE A 34 24.53 23.91 -14.00
N ASN A 35 24.00 22.70 -14.13
CA ASN A 35 24.42 21.71 -15.12
C ASN A 35 23.15 21.28 -15.85
N ASP A 36 23.03 21.68 -17.10
CA ASP A 36 21.79 21.61 -17.88
C ASP A 36 22.11 21.23 -19.32
N THR A 37 21.17 20.52 -19.95
CA THR A 37 21.24 20.08 -21.34
C THR A 37 20.25 20.85 -22.24
N PHE A 38 19.18 21.42 -21.69
CA PHE A 38 18.01 21.86 -22.44
C PHE A 38 17.66 23.33 -22.27
N GLY A 39 17.91 23.93 -21.12
CA GLY A 39 17.65 25.33 -20.83
C GLY A 39 18.62 26.28 -21.54
N ASP A 40 18.18 27.53 -21.70
CA ASP A 40 19.04 28.62 -22.17
C ASP A 40 18.70 29.88 -21.36
N LEU A 41 19.66 30.42 -20.60
CA LEU A 41 19.44 31.62 -19.78
C LEU A 41 19.08 32.88 -20.57
N THR A 42 19.21 32.86 -21.90
CA THR A 42 18.75 33.94 -22.77
C THR A 42 17.29 33.78 -23.18
N GLU A 43 16.75 32.56 -23.21
CA GLU A 43 15.38 32.25 -23.62
C GLU A 43 14.48 31.82 -22.45
N CYS A 44 15.07 31.41 -21.34
CA CYS A 44 14.38 30.94 -20.15
C CYS A 44 14.61 31.84 -18.95
N ASP A 45 13.56 32.01 -18.15
CA ASP A 45 13.68 32.44 -16.77
C ASP A 45 13.90 31.23 -15.86
N THR A 46 14.52 31.47 -14.70
CA THR A 46 14.79 30.42 -13.71
C THR A 46 14.54 30.87 -12.28
N MET A 47 14.24 29.90 -11.42
CA MET A 47 14.16 30.09 -9.97
C MET A 47 14.82 28.91 -9.26
N THR A 48 15.54 29.18 -8.16
CA THR A 48 16.24 28.14 -7.39
C THR A 48 15.77 28.11 -5.94
N ARG A 49 15.66 26.91 -5.37
CA ARG A 49 15.44 26.69 -3.93
C ARG A 49 15.93 25.32 -3.51
N GLY A 50 16.71 25.26 -2.43
CA GLY A 50 17.33 24.01 -1.97
C GLY A 50 18.19 23.40 -3.08
N ILE A 51 17.87 22.16 -3.46
CA ILE A 51 18.56 21.43 -4.52
C ILE A 51 17.99 21.67 -5.93
N PHE A 52 16.87 22.38 -6.05
CA PHE A 52 16.12 22.47 -7.31
C PHE A 52 16.41 23.77 -8.06
N ILE A 53 16.40 23.66 -9.40
CA ILE A 53 16.26 24.79 -10.33
C ILE A 53 15.06 24.53 -11.25
N VAL A 54 14.13 25.47 -11.29
CA VAL A 54 12.98 25.43 -12.20
C VAL A 54 13.25 26.34 -13.38
N TRP A 55 13.02 25.83 -14.59
CA TRP A 55 13.18 26.52 -15.87
C TRP A 55 11.83 26.69 -16.56
N TRP A 56 11.61 27.87 -17.15
CA TRP A 56 10.48 28.08 -18.04
C TRP A 56 10.83 29.09 -19.13
N ASP A 57 10.14 29.01 -20.26
CA ASP A 57 10.25 30.00 -21.33
C ASP A 57 9.80 31.38 -20.83
N LYS A 58 10.67 32.40 -20.97
CA LYS A 58 10.45 33.78 -20.50
C LYS A 58 9.24 34.46 -21.15
N ASP A 59 8.73 33.93 -22.28
CA ASP A 59 7.49 34.40 -22.91
C ASP A 59 6.24 34.09 -22.06
N PHE A 60 6.36 33.23 -21.04
CA PHE A 60 5.31 32.95 -20.07
C PHE A 60 5.75 33.39 -18.66
N ASP A 61 5.02 34.31 -18.03
CA ASP A 61 5.27 34.63 -16.62
C ASP A 61 4.77 33.49 -15.72
N LEU A 62 5.68 32.58 -15.36
CA LEU A 62 5.41 31.47 -14.43
C LEU A 62 6.03 31.72 -13.04
N THR A 63 6.46 32.95 -12.73
CA THR A 63 7.19 33.27 -11.49
C THR A 63 6.49 32.76 -10.24
N ALA A 64 5.19 33.06 -10.09
CA ALA A 64 4.40 32.63 -8.94
C ALA A 64 4.17 31.11 -8.89
N LYS A 65 4.01 30.46 -10.05
CA LYS A 65 3.84 29.00 -10.14
C LYS A 65 5.14 28.28 -9.77
N ALA A 66 6.29 28.76 -10.27
CA ALA A 66 7.60 28.23 -9.95
C ALA A 66 7.93 28.41 -8.45
N ASP A 67 7.58 29.56 -7.87
CA ASP A 67 7.74 29.83 -6.44
C ASP A 67 6.97 28.82 -5.57
N GLN A 68 5.69 28.59 -5.92
CA GLN A 68 4.85 27.63 -5.21
C GLN A 68 5.32 26.19 -5.40
N LEU A 69 5.70 25.81 -6.63
CA LEU A 69 6.25 24.49 -6.93
C LEU A 69 7.49 24.20 -6.08
N LEU A 70 8.42 25.14 -6.01
CA LEU A 70 9.65 25.00 -5.23
C LEU A 70 9.36 24.83 -3.73
N ASP A 71 8.40 25.56 -3.16
CA ASP A 71 8.01 25.37 -1.75
C ASP A 71 7.44 23.97 -1.52
N THR A 72 6.56 23.51 -2.40
CA THR A 72 5.96 22.18 -2.33
C THR A 72 7.02 21.08 -2.47
N MET A 73 7.89 21.15 -3.47
CA MET A 73 8.95 20.16 -3.69
C MET A 73 9.93 20.09 -2.51
N ILE A 74 10.25 21.23 -1.88
CA ILE A 74 11.07 21.25 -0.67
C ILE A 74 10.37 20.59 0.51
N SER A 75 9.05 20.78 0.65
CA SER A 75 8.26 20.10 1.66
C SER A 75 8.31 18.58 1.46
N TYR A 76 8.05 18.10 0.24
CA TYR A 76 8.07 16.67 -0.07
C TYR A 76 9.46 16.05 0.07
N ARG A 77 10.52 16.77 -0.36
CA ARG A 77 11.91 16.36 -0.12
C ARG A 77 12.17 16.13 1.36
N ASN A 78 11.72 17.03 2.24
CA ASN A 78 11.96 16.87 3.67
C ASN A 78 11.26 15.63 4.23
N ILE A 79 10.08 15.27 3.72
CA ILE A 79 9.40 14.03 4.12
C ILE A 79 10.20 12.82 3.61
N CYS A 80 10.58 12.79 2.33
CA CYS A 80 11.34 11.69 1.74
C CYS A 80 12.65 11.43 2.50
N LEU A 81 13.39 12.48 2.85
CA LEU A 81 14.68 12.33 3.52
C LEU A 81 14.60 12.10 5.03
N ASN A 82 13.67 12.76 5.72
CA ASN A 82 13.66 12.73 7.19
C ASN A 82 12.70 11.69 7.76
N ASP A 83 11.62 11.37 7.03
CA ASP A 83 10.55 10.50 7.52
C ASP A 83 10.58 9.14 6.81
N LEU A 84 11.07 9.06 5.57
CA LEU A 84 11.11 7.82 4.77
C LEU A 84 12.53 7.27 4.49
N ASP A 85 13.55 7.88 5.12
CA ASP A 85 14.98 7.51 5.02
C ASP A 85 15.49 7.32 3.58
N MET A 86 14.95 8.11 2.63
CA MET A 86 15.39 8.08 1.23
C MET A 86 16.64 8.95 1.03
N ALA A 87 17.26 8.82 -0.15
CA ALA A 87 18.41 9.62 -0.54
C ALA A 87 18.06 10.69 -1.59
N ASP A 88 18.79 11.81 -1.57
CA ASP A 88 18.78 12.77 -2.68
C ASP A 88 19.22 12.10 -3.99
N PRO A 89 18.81 12.63 -5.17
CA PRO A 89 19.36 12.24 -6.47
C PRO A 89 20.87 12.54 -6.56
N PRO A 90 21.61 12.11 -7.60
CA PRO A 90 23.06 12.30 -7.67
C PRO A 90 23.48 13.75 -7.93
N ASN A 91 22.58 14.63 -8.39
CA ASN A 91 22.91 16.02 -8.73
C ASN A 91 23.54 16.79 -7.56
N PRO A 92 22.93 16.83 -6.35
CA PRO A 92 23.43 17.66 -5.26
C PRO A 92 24.75 17.15 -4.69
N GLU A 93 24.96 15.83 -4.63
CA GLU A 93 26.24 15.25 -4.22
C GLU A 93 27.38 15.70 -5.15
N ASN A 94 27.08 15.81 -6.45
CA ASN A 94 28.03 16.27 -7.47
C ASN A 94 28.10 17.80 -7.60
N GLY A 95 27.41 18.55 -6.73
CA GLY A 95 27.45 20.00 -6.70
C GLY A 95 26.55 20.69 -7.73
N PHE A 96 25.56 20.00 -8.28
CA PHE A 96 24.62 20.51 -9.29
C PHE A 96 23.19 20.63 -8.77
N TYR A 97 22.42 21.55 -9.36
CA TYR A 97 20.98 21.56 -9.14
C TYR A 97 20.31 20.38 -9.84
N TYR A 98 19.19 19.93 -9.29
CA TYR A 98 18.22 19.09 -9.98
C TYR A 98 17.34 19.97 -10.87
N ASN A 99 17.33 19.69 -12.18
CA ASN A 99 16.60 20.49 -13.14
C ASN A 99 15.13 20.08 -13.22
N VAL A 100 14.25 21.07 -13.20
CA VAL A 100 12.81 20.92 -13.42
C VAL A 100 12.41 21.84 -14.57
N TYR A 101 11.91 21.29 -15.68
CA TYR A 101 11.50 22.08 -16.85
C TYR A 101 9.98 22.17 -16.97
N LEU A 102 9.45 23.38 -17.01
CA LEU A 102 8.02 23.64 -17.23
C LEU A 102 7.75 23.79 -18.73
N HIS A 103 7.08 22.80 -19.32
CA HIS A 103 6.84 22.73 -20.78
C HIS A 103 5.36 22.88 -21.16
N GLY A 104 5.03 22.91 -22.46
CA GLY A 104 3.66 23.09 -22.95
C GLY A 104 3.53 24.10 -24.10
N GLY A 105 4.66 24.58 -24.64
CA GLY A 105 4.74 25.51 -25.76
C GLY A 105 6.09 26.25 -25.77
N GLY A 106 6.26 27.16 -26.73
CA GLY A 106 7.41 28.06 -26.77
C GLY A 106 8.77 27.37 -26.92
N PHE A 107 9.77 27.83 -26.19
CA PHE A 107 11.16 27.36 -26.25
C PHE A 107 11.29 25.85 -26.05
N PHE A 108 10.52 25.25 -25.13
CA PHE A 108 10.56 23.80 -24.87
C PHE A 108 9.66 22.97 -25.81
N ALA A 109 8.86 23.59 -26.69
CA ALA A 109 7.98 22.84 -27.61
C ALA A 109 8.70 21.79 -28.48
N PRO A 110 9.92 22.04 -29.01
CA PRO A 110 10.63 21.06 -29.83
C PRO A 110 11.02 19.78 -29.09
N GLN A 111 11.05 19.80 -27.76
CA GLN A 111 11.45 18.65 -26.95
C GLN A 111 10.39 17.54 -26.92
N ASN A 112 9.13 17.88 -27.19
CA ASN A 112 8.00 16.93 -27.21
C ASN A 112 7.93 16.07 -25.92
N TRP A 113 8.22 16.68 -24.78
CA TRP A 113 8.20 15.99 -23.48
C TRP A 113 6.79 15.65 -23.02
N GLY A 114 6.70 14.51 -22.31
CA GLY A 114 5.60 14.21 -21.41
C GLY A 114 5.86 14.74 -20.00
N ASN A 115 4.96 14.40 -19.09
CA ASN A 115 5.12 14.59 -17.65
C ASN A 115 5.93 13.40 -17.10
N GLY A 116 7.06 13.64 -16.42
CA GLY A 116 7.87 12.54 -15.91
C GLY A 116 9.35 12.85 -15.71
N GLN A 117 10.10 11.82 -15.32
CA GLN A 117 11.56 11.86 -15.19
C GLN A 117 12.28 11.59 -16.51
N GLY A 118 13.47 12.17 -16.66
CA GLY A 118 14.41 11.82 -17.71
C GLY A 118 15.84 11.80 -17.19
N THR A 119 16.77 11.27 -17.99
CA THR A 119 18.22 11.39 -17.75
C THR A 119 18.83 12.19 -18.88
N ASP A 120 19.56 13.25 -18.53
CA ASP A 120 20.12 14.19 -19.51
C ASP A 120 21.40 13.65 -20.17
N SER A 121 21.94 14.40 -21.12
CA SER A 121 23.15 14.00 -21.84
C SER A 121 24.42 13.98 -20.97
N ASN A 122 24.36 14.59 -19.78
CA ASN A 122 25.43 14.60 -18.78
C ASN A 122 25.29 13.44 -17.77
N GLY A 123 24.27 12.60 -17.90
CA GLY A 123 24.01 11.47 -17.02
C GLY A 123 23.32 11.83 -15.71
N PHE A 124 22.66 12.99 -15.62
CA PHE A 124 21.92 13.40 -14.44
C PHE A 124 20.41 13.36 -14.66
N PRO A 125 19.64 12.99 -13.64
CA PRO A 125 18.19 13.06 -13.71
C PRO A 125 17.67 14.50 -13.78
N PHE A 126 16.51 14.62 -14.39
CA PHE A 126 15.70 15.83 -14.43
C PHE A 126 14.20 15.47 -14.47
N LEU A 127 13.36 16.45 -14.12
CA LEU A 127 11.90 16.35 -14.18
C LEU A 127 11.35 17.29 -15.26
N THR A 128 10.37 16.83 -16.02
CA THR A 128 9.55 17.68 -16.91
C THR A 128 8.10 17.71 -16.42
N LEU A 129 7.54 18.91 -16.28
CA LEU A 129 6.14 19.10 -15.90
C LEU A 129 5.44 19.99 -16.94
N PRO A 130 4.22 19.63 -17.38
CA PRO A 130 3.39 20.57 -18.12
C PRO A 130 3.13 21.81 -17.25
N LYS A 131 3.33 23.01 -17.80
CA LYS A 131 3.15 24.29 -17.11
C LYS A 131 1.74 24.50 -16.53
N ASP A 132 0.76 23.77 -17.04
CA ASP A 132 -0.63 23.79 -16.60
C ASP A 132 -0.92 22.75 -15.51
N ALA A 133 0.00 21.79 -15.28
CA ALA A 133 -0.08 20.77 -14.23
C ALA A 133 0.67 21.15 -12.93
N VAL A 134 1.35 22.30 -12.90
CA VAL A 134 2.17 22.74 -11.74
C VAL A 134 1.37 22.89 -10.44
N ASN A 135 0.06 23.14 -10.55
CA ASN A 135 -0.83 23.25 -9.39
C ASN A 135 -1.65 21.97 -9.14
N ASP A 136 -1.40 20.91 -9.91
CA ASP A 136 -1.88 19.57 -9.58
C ASP A 136 -0.93 18.99 -8.52
N TRP A 137 -1.33 19.11 -7.27
CA TRP A 137 -0.51 18.71 -6.12
C TRP A 137 -0.38 17.19 -5.98
N VAL A 138 -1.32 16.43 -6.52
CA VAL A 138 -1.23 14.97 -6.60
C VAL A 138 -0.13 14.61 -7.59
N ASN A 139 -0.20 15.16 -8.81
CA ASN A 139 0.82 14.96 -9.83
C ASN A 139 2.21 15.42 -9.35
N THR A 140 2.28 16.60 -8.74
CA THR A 140 3.55 17.15 -8.24
C THR A 140 4.15 16.27 -7.14
N ALA A 141 3.34 15.70 -6.26
CA ALA A 141 3.81 14.80 -5.22
C ALA A 141 4.35 13.49 -5.81
N HIS A 142 3.61 12.89 -6.75
CA HIS A 142 4.01 11.69 -7.48
C HIS A 142 5.37 11.89 -8.17
N GLU A 143 5.48 12.94 -8.99
CA GLU A 143 6.69 13.23 -9.75
C GLU A 143 7.87 13.65 -8.87
N THR A 144 7.61 14.30 -7.73
CA THR A 144 8.68 14.63 -6.78
C THR A 144 9.20 13.38 -6.08
N PHE A 145 8.35 12.37 -5.82
CA PHE A 145 8.79 11.13 -5.19
C PHE A 145 9.77 10.35 -6.07
N HIS A 146 9.52 10.29 -7.38
CA HIS A 146 10.44 9.67 -8.35
C HIS A 146 11.86 10.25 -8.33
N ILE A 147 12.02 11.52 -7.96
CA ILE A 147 13.34 12.15 -7.82
C ILE A 147 14.19 11.40 -6.77
N PHE A 148 13.57 10.96 -5.68
CA PHE A 148 14.24 10.27 -4.57
C PHE A 148 14.35 8.77 -4.81
N GLN A 149 13.51 8.20 -5.68
CA GLN A 149 13.69 6.83 -6.16
C GLN A 149 14.85 6.69 -7.14
N TYR A 150 15.36 7.78 -7.74
CA TYR A 150 16.40 7.69 -8.77
C TYR A 150 17.68 6.99 -8.29
N ASN A 151 18.07 7.22 -7.03
CA ASN A 151 19.24 6.60 -6.42
C ASN A 151 18.93 5.26 -5.73
N ALA A 152 17.70 4.72 -5.87
CA ALA A 152 17.41 3.36 -5.46
C ALA A 152 18.32 2.40 -6.24
N ASP A 153 19.15 1.66 -5.52
CA ASP A 153 20.23 0.85 -6.10
C ASP A 153 20.02 -0.66 -5.91
N SER A 154 18.93 -1.04 -5.24
CA SER A 154 18.58 -2.44 -5.02
C SER A 154 18.13 -3.11 -6.32
N PRO A 155 18.84 -4.14 -6.82
CA PRO A 155 18.49 -4.76 -8.10
C PRO A 155 17.08 -5.34 -8.16
N GLY A 156 16.55 -5.82 -7.02
CA GLY A 156 15.19 -6.35 -6.93
C GLY A 156 14.09 -5.29 -7.08
N PHE A 157 14.42 -4.00 -7.00
CA PHE A 157 13.48 -2.88 -7.11
C PHE A 157 13.66 -2.09 -8.42
N ALA A 158 14.29 -2.69 -9.43
CA ALA A 158 14.50 -2.02 -10.73
C ALA A 158 13.17 -1.66 -11.41
N TYR A 159 13.15 -0.57 -12.18
CA TYR A 159 12.00 -0.20 -13.02
C TYR A 159 11.94 -1.07 -14.29
N SER A 160 11.71 -2.37 -14.10
CA SER A 160 11.63 -3.36 -15.18
C SER A 160 10.98 -4.65 -14.69
N GLY A 161 10.34 -5.40 -15.59
CA GLY A 161 9.78 -6.72 -15.29
C GLY A 161 8.84 -6.72 -14.06
N ASP A 162 8.93 -7.75 -13.22
CA ASP A 162 8.02 -7.98 -12.08
C ASP A 162 8.16 -6.99 -10.92
N SER A 163 9.13 -6.08 -10.96
CA SER A 163 9.30 -4.99 -9.97
C SER A 163 8.84 -3.63 -10.48
N GLN A 164 8.56 -3.49 -11.79
CA GLN A 164 8.22 -2.20 -12.40
C GLN A 164 6.98 -1.55 -11.77
N TRP A 165 5.97 -2.35 -11.43
CA TRP A 165 4.71 -1.88 -10.82
C TRP A 165 4.96 -1.02 -9.57
N TYR A 166 5.99 -1.36 -8.80
CA TYR A 166 6.24 -0.81 -7.48
C TYR A 166 6.69 0.64 -7.53
N ILE A 167 7.41 1.03 -8.57
CA ILE A 167 7.93 2.39 -8.73
C ILE A 167 6.78 3.38 -8.88
N GLU A 168 5.82 3.08 -9.75
CA GLU A 168 4.62 3.89 -9.96
C GLU A 168 3.66 3.82 -8.77
N ALA A 169 3.44 2.62 -8.23
CA ALA A 169 2.53 2.42 -7.10
C ALA A 169 3.00 3.16 -5.85
N SER A 170 4.30 3.13 -5.54
CA SER A 170 4.86 3.84 -4.38
C SER A 170 4.87 5.36 -4.56
N ALA A 171 5.07 5.87 -5.78
CA ALA A 171 4.91 7.30 -6.08
C ALA A 171 3.45 7.77 -5.93
N ASN A 172 2.48 6.99 -6.43
CA ASN A 172 1.06 7.25 -6.20
C ASN A 172 0.66 7.13 -4.73
N TRP A 173 1.22 6.15 -3.99
CA TRP A 173 1.00 6.02 -2.55
C TRP A 173 1.47 7.26 -1.80
N PHE A 174 2.68 7.74 -2.11
CA PHE A 174 3.19 8.98 -1.52
C PHE A 174 2.28 10.16 -1.86
N ALA A 175 1.91 10.32 -3.13
CA ALA A 175 1.00 11.38 -3.58
C ALA A 175 -0.35 11.34 -2.87
N ALA A 176 -0.90 10.13 -2.68
CA ALA A 176 -2.14 9.93 -1.97
C ALA A 176 -2.03 10.37 -0.50
N ARG A 177 -0.94 10.07 0.19
CA ARG A 177 -0.73 10.48 1.59
C ARG A 177 -0.53 11.99 1.74
N GLN A 178 0.11 12.63 0.77
CA GLN A 178 0.29 14.08 0.79
C GLN A 178 -0.98 14.86 0.41
N ASN A 179 -1.95 14.21 -0.22
CA ASN A 179 -3.18 14.84 -0.72
C ASN A 179 -4.43 14.07 -0.24
N PRO A 180 -4.67 13.96 1.08
CA PRO A 180 -5.70 13.07 1.63
C PRO A 180 -7.13 13.46 1.22
N ASP A 181 -7.38 14.75 0.98
CA ASP A 181 -8.70 15.28 0.63
C ASP A 181 -8.98 15.24 -0.89
N SER A 182 -8.00 14.88 -1.72
CA SER A 182 -8.18 14.84 -3.18
C SER A 182 -9.25 13.82 -3.57
N PRO A 183 -10.26 14.16 -4.40
CA PRO A 183 -11.19 13.16 -4.93
C PRO A 183 -10.49 12.08 -5.77
N ARG A 184 -9.43 12.48 -6.49
CA ARG A 184 -8.61 11.62 -7.37
C ARG A 184 -7.42 11.01 -6.65
N ARG A 185 -7.53 10.77 -5.33
CA ARG A 185 -6.45 10.25 -4.48
C ARG A 185 -5.98 8.84 -4.89
N PHE A 186 -6.93 8.00 -5.30
CA PHE A 186 -6.71 6.60 -5.67
C PHE A 186 -7.41 6.29 -7.00
N VAL A 187 -7.14 7.11 -8.01
CA VAL A 187 -7.61 6.85 -9.38
C VAL A 187 -7.30 5.41 -9.78
N GLU A 188 -8.13 4.85 -10.65
CA GLU A 188 -7.98 3.53 -11.24
C GLU A 188 -8.23 2.36 -10.27
N ALA A 189 -8.41 2.61 -8.98
CA ALA A 189 -8.60 1.57 -7.95
C ALA A 189 -9.83 0.68 -8.16
N GLU A 190 -10.84 1.14 -8.90
CA GLU A 190 -11.99 0.32 -9.28
C GLU A 190 -11.56 -0.91 -10.11
N SER A 191 -10.46 -0.80 -10.88
CA SER A 191 -9.92 -1.93 -11.65
C SER A 191 -9.51 -3.13 -10.78
N LEU A 192 -9.12 -2.91 -9.52
CA LEU A 192 -8.65 -3.96 -8.61
C LEU A 192 -9.78 -4.86 -8.11
N VAL A 193 -10.99 -4.34 -7.95
CA VAL A 193 -12.16 -5.14 -7.53
C VAL A 193 -12.94 -5.69 -8.72
N ARG A 194 -12.83 -5.05 -9.89
CA ARG A 194 -13.50 -5.47 -11.14
C ARG A 194 -12.73 -6.55 -11.91
N MET A 195 -11.43 -6.69 -11.67
CA MET A 195 -10.62 -7.74 -12.27
C MET A 195 -9.76 -8.47 -11.23
N PRO A 196 -10.35 -8.98 -10.14
CA PRO A 196 -9.56 -9.44 -9.01
C PRO A 196 -8.82 -10.77 -9.30
N HIS A 197 -9.22 -11.48 -10.36
CA HIS A 197 -8.67 -12.78 -10.75
C HIS A 197 -7.25 -12.71 -11.30
N VAL A 198 -6.82 -11.58 -11.86
CA VAL A 198 -5.53 -11.42 -12.55
C VAL A 198 -4.37 -11.36 -11.56
N PRO A 199 -3.11 -11.62 -11.99
CA PRO A 199 -1.98 -11.42 -11.11
C PRO A 199 -1.97 -9.99 -10.56
N PHE A 200 -1.65 -9.84 -9.29
CA PHE A 200 -1.73 -8.53 -8.64
C PHE A 200 -0.54 -7.63 -8.94
N TRP A 201 0.64 -8.22 -9.19
CA TRP A 201 1.88 -7.50 -9.47
C TRP A 201 2.08 -7.32 -10.99
N LEU A 202 1.14 -6.64 -11.65
CA LEU A 202 1.18 -6.42 -13.10
C LEU A 202 1.74 -5.05 -13.49
N SER A 203 2.46 -5.01 -14.61
CA SER A 203 3.10 -3.82 -15.18
C SER A 203 3.33 -3.98 -16.69
N TYR A 204 3.72 -2.90 -17.38
CA TYR A 204 3.92 -2.91 -18.83
C TYR A 204 4.90 -3.98 -19.32
N ASP A 205 5.93 -4.27 -18.52
CA ASP A 205 7.01 -5.17 -18.90
C ASP A 205 6.67 -6.66 -18.70
N ASN A 206 5.69 -6.99 -17.87
CA ASN A 206 5.34 -8.38 -17.54
C ASN A 206 3.95 -8.82 -18.05
N PHE A 207 3.33 -8.03 -18.92
CA PHE A 207 2.13 -8.48 -19.63
C PHE A 207 2.46 -9.61 -20.63
N PRO A 208 1.68 -10.70 -20.64
CA PRO A 208 1.81 -11.70 -21.68
C PRO A 208 1.37 -11.12 -23.02
N ALA A 209 1.86 -11.70 -24.12
CA ALA A 209 1.62 -11.17 -25.46
C ALA A 209 0.13 -11.17 -25.88
N ASP A 210 -0.69 -11.99 -25.25
CA ASP A 210 -2.14 -12.09 -25.45
C ASP A 210 -2.95 -11.28 -24.42
N TYR A 211 -2.31 -10.48 -23.57
CA TYR A 211 -3.00 -9.67 -22.57
C TYR A 211 -3.91 -8.61 -23.24
N PRO A 212 -5.19 -8.50 -22.85
CA PRO A 212 -6.12 -7.57 -23.49
C PRO A 212 -5.64 -6.11 -23.38
N PRO A 213 -5.58 -5.37 -24.51
CA PRO A 213 -5.04 -4.00 -24.53
C PRO A 213 -6.14 -2.96 -24.22
N ASN A 214 -6.80 -3.07 -23.08
CA ASN A 214 -7.83 -2.11 -22.63
C ASN A 214 -7.33 -1.27 -21.43
N TRP A 215 -8.08 -0.21 -21.10
CA TRP A 215 -7.66 0.75 -20.07
C TRP A 215 -7.45 0.09 -18.72
N GLN A 216 -8.45 -0.66 -18.22
CA GLN A 216 -8.42 -1.23 -16.87
C GLN A 216 -7.24 -2.18 -16.66
N ARG A 217 -6.78 -2.86 -17.72
CA ARG A 217 -5.63 -3.78 -17.72
C ARG A 217 -4.30 -3.05 -17.60
N TYR A 218 -4.18 -1.88 -18.20
CA TYR A 218 -2.94 -1.08 -18.18
C TYR A 218 -2.78 -0.23 -16.93
N VAL A 219 -3.87 0.17 -16.30
CA VAL A 219 -3.83 1.04 -15.11
C VAL A 219 -3.61 0.30 -13.80
N HIS A 220 -3.61 -1.03 -13.83
CA HIS A 220 -3.52 -1.88 -12.64
C HIS A 220 -2.34 -1.51 -11.72
N GLN A 221 -1.16 -1.25 -12.28
CA GLN A 221 0.03 -0.89 -11.50
C GLN A 221 -0.13 0.39 -10.67
N TYR A 222 -0.79 1.41 -11.22
CA TYR A 222 -0.99 2.69 -10.55
C TYR A 222 -2.02 2.57 -9.43
N ALA A 223 -3.04 1.73 -9.63
CA ALA A 223 -4.08 1.43 -8.67
C ALA A 223 -3.53 0.75 -7.39
N LEU A 224 -2.42 0.01 -7.49
CA LEU A 224 -1.79 -0.69 -6.35
C LEU A 224 -1.29 0.25 -5.25
N ALA A 225 -1.23 1.56 -5.50
CA ALA A 225 -1.05 2.56 -4.45
C ALA A 225 -2.08 2.43 -3.31
N LEU A 226 -3.31 2.02 -3.63
CA LEU A 226 -4.35 1.80 -2.63
C LEU A 226 -4.04 0.60 -1.72
N TYR A 227 -3.36 -0.42 -2.24
CA TYR A 227 -2.88 -1.55 -1.43
C TYR A 227 -1.76 -1.12 -0.48
N LEU A 228 -0.77 -0.39 -0.98
CA LEU A 228 0.31 0.16 -0.13
C LEU A 228 -0.26 1.09 0.96
N TYR A 229 -1.28 1.87 0.62
CA TYR A 229 -2.01 2.71 1.58
C TYR A 229 -2.76 1.87 2.62
N TYR A 230 -3.44 0.81 2.20
CA TYR A 230 -4.10 -0.09 3.14
C TYR A 230 -3.10 -0.68 4.14
N LEU A 231 -1.95 -1.20 3.67
CA LEU A 231 -0.92 -1.74 4.55
C LEU A 231 -0.48 -0.71 5.59
N THR A 232 -0.14 0.49 5.14
CA THR A 232 0.50 1.50 5.98
C THR A 232 -0.47 2.27 6.87
N ASP A 233 -1.54 2.83 6.29
CA ASP A 233 -2.46 3.74 6.96
C ASP A 233 -3.68 3.04 7.59
N VAL A 234 -3.99 1.79 7.20
CA VAL A 234 -5.14 1.03 7.72
C VAL A 234 -4.71 -0.14 8.59
N ALA A 235 -3.80 -0.99 8.09
CA ALA A 235 -3.31 -2.17 8.80
C ALA A 235 -2.18 -1.83 9.79
N GLY A 236 -1.58 -0.65 9.70
CA GLY A 236 -0.57 -0.16 10.64
C GLY A 236 0.83 -0.75 10.40
N VAL A 237 1.10 -1.23 9.19
CA VAL A 237 2.44 -1.61 8.75
C VAL A 237 3.32 -0.35 8.68
N SER A 238 4.57 -0.45 9.12
CA SER A 238 5.51 0.67 9.06
C SER A 238 5.69 1.16 7.62
N GLU A 239 5.66 2.49 7.44
CA GLU A 239 5.90 3.14 6.15
C GLU A 239 7.33 2.91 5.63
N ASP A 240 8.28 2.64 6.53
CA ASP A 240 9.67 2.28 6.16
C ASP A 240 9.70 1.04 5.29
N LEU A 241 8.71 0.14 5.40
CA LEU A 241 8.63 -1.04 4.54
C LEU A 241 8.54 -0.66 3.05
N ILE A 242 7.95 0.49 2.73
CA ILE A 242 7.73 0.94 1.36
C ILE A 242 9.03 1.40 0.70
N THR A 243 9.93 2.03 1.45
CA THR A 243 11.14 2.67 0.91
C THR A 243 12.43 1.94 1.26
N ALA A 244 12.51 1.25 2.40
CA ALA A 244 13.75 0.60 2.86
C ALA A 244 14.28 -0.43 1.86
N GLY A 245 13.40 -1.18 1.19
CA GLY A 245 13.77 -2.17 0.19
C GLY A 245 14.56 -1.57 -0.97
N MET A 246 14.26 -0.33 -1.38
CA MET A 246 14.89 0.37 -2.50
C MET A 246 16.39 0.62 -2.31
N PHE A 247 16.85 0.79 -1.06
CA PHE A 247 18.23 1.17 -0.71
C PHE A 247 18.99 0.08 0.09
N SER A 248 18.43 -1.13 0.14
CA SER A 248 18.97 -2.24 0.95
C SER A 248 20.03 -3.09 0.24
N GLY A 249 20.18 -2.93 -1.08
CA GLY A 249 20.98 -3.79 -1.94
C GLY A 249 20.38 -5.20 -2.15
N THR A 250 19.09 -5.38 -1.86
CA THR A 250 18.42 -6.68 -1.99
C THR A 250 18.19 -7.10 -3.45
N LEU A 251 18.15 -8.42 -3.67
CA LEU A 251 17.75 -9.04 -4.93
C LEU A 251 16.28 -9.47 -4.93
N GLU A 252 15.63 -9.44 -3.76
CA GLU A 252 14.22 -9.78 -3.61
C GLU A 252 13.35 -8.74 -4.35
N LEU A 253 12.32 -9.22 -5.05
CA LEU A 253 11.32 -8.34 -5.64
C LEU A 253 10.52 -7.63 -4.54
N PRO A 254 9.85 -6.49 -4.82
CA PRO A 254 9.18 -5.72 -3.79
C PRO A 254 8.14 -6.52 -3.00
N GLN A 255 7.34 -7.32 -3.69
CA GLN A 255 6.36 -8.25 -3.11
C GLN A 255 7.01 -9.36 -2.26
N GLU A 256 8.17 -9.89 -2.67
CA GLU A 256 8.91 -10.91 -1.93
C GLU A 256 9.57 -10.31 -0.69
N TYR A 257 10.18 -9.13 -0.82
CA TYR A 257 10.77 -8.37 0.28
C TYR A 257 9.72 -8.06 1.35
N MET A 258 8.53 -7.59 0.96
CA MET A 258 7.42 -7.35 1.89
C MET A 258 6.95 -8.64 2.57
N TYR A 259 6.78 -9.73 1.80
CA TYR A 259 6.41 -11.04 2.33
C TYR A 259 7.42 -11.55 3.36
N ASN A 260 8.72 -11.48 3.05
CA ASN A 260 9.79 -11.97 3.92
C ASN A 260 9.99 -11.08 5.16
N THR A 261 9.81 -9.77 5.02
CA THR A 261 10.00 -8.82 6.13
C THR A 261 8.86 -8.89 7.15
N LEU A 262 7.61 -8.98 6.69
CA LEU A 262 6.44 -9.14 7.56
C LEU A 262 6.28 -10.59 8.04
N GLY A 263 6.72 -11.54 7.24
CA GLY A 263 6.45 -12.96 7.42
C GLY A 263 5.19 -13.39 6.68
N GLY A 264 5.26 -14.56 6.05
CA GLY A 264 4.25 -14.99 5.09
C GLY A 264 2.83 -15.09 5.63
N ALA A 265 2.65 -15.51 6.88
CA ALA A 265 1.33 -15.60 7.48
C ALA A 265 0.67 -14.21 7.64
N GLU A 266 1.45 -13.22 8.08
CA GLU A 266 0.96 -11.85 8.30
C GLU A 266 0.69 -11.14 6.98
N PHE A 267 1.59 -11.27 5.99
CA PHE A 267 1.39 -10.68 4.67
C PHE A 267 0.17 -11.26 3.94
N ARG A 268 -0.05 -12.58 4.01
CA ARG A 268 -1.25 -13.22 3.46
C ARG A 268 -2.53 -12.75 4.16
N GLN A 269 -2.48 -12.61 5.49
CA GLN A 269 -3.62 -12.09 6.24
C GLN A 269 -3.97 -10.66 5.82
N HIS A 270 -2.98 -9.77 5.67
CA HIS A 270 -3.20 -8.42 5.17
C HIS A 270 -3.79 -8.41 3.75
N PHE A 271 -3.33 -9.30 2.87
CA PHE A 271 -3.87 -9.40 1.51
C PHE A 271 -5.34 -9.81 1.49
N ILE A 272 -5.74 -10.87 2.22
CA ILE A 272 -7.14 -11.32 2.23
C ILE A 272 -8.06 -10.31 2.95
N ASP A 273 -7.57 -9.64 3.99
CA ASP A 273 -8.30 -8.55 4.67
C ASP A 273 -8.52 -7.38 3.72
N TRP A 274 -7.47 -6.93 3.04
CA TRP A 274 -7.55 -5.90 2.00
C TRP A 274 -8.57 -6.27 0.92
N ALA A 275 -8.51 -7.49 0.37
CA ALA A 275 -9.44 -7.94 -0.66
C ALA A 275 -10.90 -7.89 -0.21
N ALA A 276 -11.19 -8.19 1.06
CA ALA A 276 -12.55 -8.06 1.59
C ALA A 276 -13.00 -6.63 1.83
N HIS A 277 -12.10 -5.76 2.30
CA HIS A 277 -12.38 -4.35 2.45
C HIS A 277 -12.60 -3.64 1.10
N MET A 278 -11.85 -4.06 0.06
CA MET A 278 -12.09 -3.66 -1.34
C MET A 278 -13.48 -4.10 -1.82
N THR A 279 -13.82 -5.38 -1.61
CA THR A 279 -15.15 -5.94 -1.90
C THR A 279 -16.26 -5.24 -1.13
N ASN A 280 -15.95 -4.59 -0.01
CA ASN A 280 -16.89 -3.81 0.78
C ASN A 280 -17.02 -2.34 0.34
N ASP A 281 -16.90 -2.07 -0.96
CA ASP A 281 -16.92 -0.71 -1.54
C ASP A 281 -15.84 0.20 -0.97
N PHE A 282 -14.63 -0.35 -0.79
CA PHE A 282 -13.46 0.38 -0.28
C PHE A 282 -13.75 1.08 1.05
N ASP A 283 -14.34 0.37 2.02
CA ASP A 283 -14.85 0.94 3.29
C ASP A 283 -13.79 1.60 4.20
N PHE A 284 -12.53 1.57 3.80
CA PHE A 284 -11.39 2.23 4.44
C PHE A 284 -10.98 3.56 3.78
N ILE A 285 -11.63 3.96 2.68
CA ILE A 285 -11.51 5.30 2.09
C ILE A 285 -12.85 6.04 2.15
N PRO A 286 -12.84 7.39 2.17
CA PRO A 286 -14.06 8.17 2.07
C PRO A 286 -14.92 7.82 0.86
N ALA A 287 -16.23 7.73 1.05
CA ALA A 287 -17.18 7.35 0.00
C ALA A 287 -17.12 8.23 -1.27
N TYR A 288 -16.71 9.50 -1.15
CA TYR A 288 -16.57 10.38 -2.32
C TYR A 288 -15.35 10.02 -3.20
N GLN A 289 -14.30 9.42 -2.61
CA GLN A 289 -13.16 8.89 -3.36
C GLN A 289 -13.54 7.58 -4.06
N ALA A 290 -14.20 6.66 -3.35
CA ALA A 290 -14.76 5.45 -3.96
C ALA A 290 -15.72 5.77 -5.12
N ALA A 291 -16.60 6.77 -4.95
CA ALA A 291 -17.48 7.24 -6.03
C ALA A 291 -16.71 7.84 -7.22
N THR A 292 -15.56 8.48 -6.98
CA THR A 292 -14.70 9.02 -8.05
C THR A 292 -14.08 7.88 -8.85
N ASN A 293 -13.62 6.81 -8.19
CA ASN A 293 -13.06 5.63 -8.84
C ASN A 293 -14.11 4.92 -9.72
N LEU A 294 -15.34 4.79 -9.21
CA LEU A 294 -16.45 4.22 -9.99
C LEU A 294 -16.80 5.08 -11.21
N ASN A 295 -16.77 6.41 -11.09
CA ASN A 295 -17.01 7.29 -12.24
C ASN A 295 -15.95 7.09 -13.32
N GLU A 296 -14.68 6.98 -12.93
CA GLU A 296 -13.59 6.74 -13.86
C GLU A 296 -13.72 5.39 -14.58
N TRP A 297 -14.09 4.33 -13.85
CA TRP A 297 -14.43 3.04 -14.46
C TRP A 297 -15.54 3.19 -15.50
N ASN A 298 -16.64 3.87 -15.16
CA ASN A 298 -17.76 4.07 -16.08
C ASN A 298 -17.39 4.90 -17.32
N ASP A 299 -16.39 5.77 -17.23
CA ASP A 299 -15.93 6.62 -18.32
C ASP A 299 -14.97 5.90 -19.28
N TYR A 300 -14.13 5.00 -18.77
CA TYR A 300 -12.99 4.44 -19.53
C TYR A 300 -12.97 2.93 -19.69
N ALA A 301 -13.58 2.16 -18.79
CA ALA A 301 -13.45 0.71 -18.79
C ALA A 301 -14.24 0.05 -19.92
N ASP A 302 -13.70 -1.06 -20.41
CA ASP A 302 -14.46 -1.97 -21.28
C ASP A 302 -15.43 -2.81 -20.43
N PRO A 303 -16.76 -2.65 -20.58
CA PRO A 303 -17.74 -3.38 -19.77
C PRO A 303 -17.77 -4.89 -20.06
N ASP A 304 -17.22 -5.35 -21.20
CA ASP A 304 -17.15 -6.78 -21.51
C ASP A 304 -16.07 -7.51 -20.70
N ASP A 305 -15.20 -6.74 -20.02
CA ASP A 305 -14.11 -7.22 -19.16
C ASP A 305 -14.31 -6.80 -17.70
N ASP A 306 -15.57 -6.76 -17.26
CA ASP A 306 -15.97 -6.68 -15.84
C ASP A 306 -16.12 -8.10 -15.25
N ASN A 307 -15.32 -8.38 -14.24
CA ASN A 307 -15.24 -9.65 -13.53
C ASN A 307 -15.36 -9.47 -12.01
N GLU A 308 -16.09 -8.45 -11.54
CA GLU A 308 -16.31 -8.18 -10.10
C GLU A 308 -16.79 -9.43 -9.34
N PHE A 309 -17.71 -10.18 -9.95
CA PHE A 309 -18.23 -11.43 -9.40
C PHE A 309 -18.10 -12.58 -10.39
N ILE A 310 -17.56 -13.70 -9.92
CA ILE A 310 -17.54 -14.95 -10.69
C ILE A 310 -18.95 -15.49 -10.87
N ALA A 311 -19.76 -15.42 -9.81
CA ALA A 311 -21.17 -15.75 -9.86
C ALA A 311 -21.96 -15.02 -8.77
N VAL A 312 -23.26 -14.85 -9.05
CA VAL A 312 -24.25 -14.34 -8.11
C VAL A 312 -25.28 -15.44 -7.86
N TYR A 313 -25.44 -15.81 -6.60
CA TYR A 313 -26.40 -16.78 -6.11
C TYR A 313 -27.49 -16.09 -5.29
N ASP A 314 -28.62 -16.77 -5.17
CA ASP A 314 -29.68 -16.40 -4.23
C ASP A 314 -29.82 -17.52 -3.20
N ASN A 315 -30.36 -17.18 -2.02
CA ASN A 315 -30.85 -18.01 -0.90
C ASN A 315 -30.57 -19.53 -0.86
N GLN A 316 -30.68 -20.27 -1.95
CA GLN A 316 -30.37 -21.70 -2.06
C GLN A 316 -28.87 -22.01 -2.10
N GLY A 317 -28.02 -21.00 -2.30
CA GLY A 317 -26.57 -21.16 -2.45
C GLY A 317 -26.17 -21.61 -3.86
N SER A 318 -25.02 -22.27 -3.99
CA SER A 318 -24.42 -22.60 -5.30
C SER A 318 -25.02 -23.85 -5.97
N GLY A 319 -25.84 -24.63 -5.27
CA GLY A 319 -26.43 -25.86 -5.79
C GLY A 319 -25.44 -27.03 -5.96
N GLY A 320 -24.23 -26.91 -5.40
CA GLY A 320 -23.17 -27.91 -5.49
C GLY A 320 -21.78 -27.28 -5.56
N TRP A 321 -20.78 -28.11 -5.81
CA TRP A 321 -19.42 -27.64 -6.11
C TRP A 321 -19.38 -26.98 -7.48
N VAL A 322 -18.81 -25.79 -7.53
CA VAL A 322 -18.63 -25.00 -8.75
C VAL A 322 -17.18 -24.55 -8.85
N SER A 323 -16.68 -24.46 -10.08
CA SER A 323 -15.35 -23.92 -10.38
C SER A 323 -15.52 -22.67 -11.24
N PRO A 324 -14.66 -21.65 -11.07
CA PRO A 324 -14.56 -20.57 -12.05
C PRO A 324 -14.23 -21.12 -13.44
N GLU A 325 -14.62 -20.37 -14.46
CA GLU A 325 -14.17 -20.64 -15.83
C GLU A 325 -12.63 -20.51 -15.92
N PRO A 326 -11.95 -21.24 -16.83
CA PRO A 326 -10.50 -21.30 -16.86
C PRO A 326 -9.77 -19.97 -17.04
N ASP A 327 -10.42 -18.97 -17.63
CA ASP A 327 -9.91 -17.60 -17.83
C ASP A 327 -10.23 -16.65 -16.67
N ARG A 328 -11.08 -17.07 -15.72
CA ARG A 328 -11.50 -16.32 -14.53
C ARG A 328 -11.09 -16.99 -13.22
N VAL A 329 -10.28 -18.03 -13.32
CA VAL A 329 -9.67 -18.69 -12.15
C VAL A 329 -8.57 -17.79 -11.58
N THR A 330 -8.32 -17.88 -10.28
CA THR A 330 -7.29 -17.08 -9.61
C THR A 330 -5.90 -17.36 -10.17
N ASN A 331 -5.10 -16.30 -10.32
CA ASN A 331 -3.67 -16.31 -10.56
C ASN A 331 -2.88 -16.26 -9.24
N ALA A 332 -1.55 -16.17 -9.31
CA ALA A 332 -0.73 -15.93 -8.12
C ALA A 332 -1.05 -14.55 -7.51
N TRP A 333 -1.22 -14.51 -6.20
CA TRP A 333 -1.58 -13.30 -5.45
C TRP A 333 -2.83 -12.63 -6.01
N SER A 334 -3.91 -13.38 -6.19
CA SER A 334 -5.17 -12.82 -6.70
C SER A 334 -6.37 -13.39 -5.96
N PHE A 335 -7.55 -12.83 -6.19
CA PHE A 335 -8.76 -13.27 -5.52
C PHE A 335 -9.97 -13.26 -6.43
N ASN A 336 -10.99 -14.00 -6.02
CA ASN A 336 -12.26 -14.08 -6.70
C ASN A 336 -13.40 -13.89 -5.71
N THR A 337 -14.46 -13.24 -6.15
CA THR A 337 -15.62 -12.95 -5.31
C THR A 337 -16.87 -13.62 -5.86
N PHE A 338 -17.62 -14.26 -4.98
CA PHE A 338 -18.95 -14.81 -5.26
C PHE A 338 -19.97 -14.15 -4.36
N LYS A 339 -21.07 -13.68 -4.95
CA LYS A 339 -22.11 -12.99 -4.20
C LYS A 339 -23.26 -13.94 -3.89
N LEU A 340 -23.77 -13.88 -2.67
CA LEU A 340 -25.02 -14.49 -2.24
C LEU A 340 -25.98 -13.37 -1.82
N ASN A 341 -27.10 -13.23 -2.54
CA ASN A 341 -28.22 -12.40 -2.10
C ASN A 341 -29.04 -13.20 -1.09
N ASN A 342 -29.09 -12.70 0.14
CA ASN A 342 -29.83 -13.36 1.21
C ASN A 342 -31.03 -12.51 1.63
N SER A 343 -32.15 -13.19 1.87
CA SER A 343 -33.38 -12.60 2.40
C SER A 343 -34.05 -13.50 3.43
N GLN A 344 -33.34 -14.50 3.93
CA GLN A 344 -33.87 -15.55 4.81
C GLN A 344 -33.08 -15.62 6.12
N ALA A 345 -33.73 -16.16 7.14
CA ALA A 345 -33.05 -16.62 8.34
C ALA A 345 -32.62 -18.07 8.10
N GLU A 346 -31.34 -18.29 7.81
CA GLU A 346 -30.81 -19.60 7.42
C GLU A 346 -29.33 -19.72 7.80
N THR A 347 -28.86 -20.95 8.03
CA THR A 347 -27.44 -21.23 8.15
C THR A 347 -26.85 -21.53 6.79
N TYR A 348 -25.83 -20.77 6.42
CA TYR A 348 -25.05 -20.99 5.21
C TYR A 348 -23.69 -21.55 5.55
N THR A 349 -23.26 -22.56 4.81
CA THR A 349 -21.90 -23.09 4.89
C THR A 349 -21.16 -22.78 3.61
N PHE A 350 -20.02 -22.10 3.76
CA PHE A 350 -19.10 -21.70 2.71
C PHE A 350 -17.92 -22.65 2.75
N GLU A 351 -17.61 -23.28 1.63
CA GLU A 351 -16.55 -24.29 1.54
C GLU A 351 -15.64 -24.02 0.35
N LEU A 352 -14.35 -24.23 0.58
CA LEU A 352 -13.28 -24.11 -0.40
C LEU A 352 -12.57 -25.45 -0.54
N ASN A 353 -12.32 -25.84 -1.78
CA ASN A 353 -11.54 -27.01 -2.16
C ASN A 353 -10.58 -26.62 -3.30
N GLY A 354 -9.38 -26.19 -2.94
CA GLY A 354 -8.32 -25.81 -3.88
C GLY A 354 -7.52 -27.01 -4.39
N ASP A 355 -7.03 -26.93 -5.63
CA ASP A 355 -6.05 -27.88 -6.12
C ASP A 355 -4.71 -27.68 -5.38
N ALA A 356 -3.98 -28.76 -5.11
CA ALA A 356 -2.70 -28.71 -4.39
C ALA A 356 -1.61 -27.91 -5.12
N THR A 357 -1.73 -27.77 -6.44
CA THR A 357 -0.73 -27.11 -7.28
C THR A 357 -1.39 -26.25 -8.36
N GLY A 358 -0.71 -25.18 -8.75
CA GLY A 358 -1.08 -24.37 -9.91
C GLY A 358 -0.81 -25.07 -11.25
N SER A 359 -1.17 -24.40 -12.35
CA SER A 359 -1.08 -24.91 -13.73
C SER A 359 0.34 -25.31 -14.17
N TYR A 360 1.37 -24.77 -13.51
CA TYR A 360 2.78 -25.10 -13.76
C TYR A 360 3.43 -25.94 -12.65
N GLY A 361 2.66 -26.39 -11.67
CA GLY A 361 3.11 -27.35 -10.65
C GLY A 361 3.63 -26.74 -9.34
N ASP A 362 3.66 -25.41 -9.20
CA ASP A 362 3.96 -24.78 -7.90
C ASP A 362 2.86 -25.07 -6.88
N ASN A 363 3.24 -25.16 -5.60
CA ASN A 363 2.30 -25.37 -4.52
C ASN A 363 1.28 -24.22 -4.44
N ALA A 364 0.02 -24.59 -4.28
CA ALA A 364 -1.03 -23.62 -4.00
C ALA A 364 -1.07 -23.30 -2.51
N TYR A 365 -1.49 -22.07 -2.21
CA TYR A 365 -1.91 -21.68 -0.87
C TYR A 365 -3.15 -20.81 -1.04
N PHE A 366 -4.25 -21.22 -0.43
CA PHE A 366 -5.51 -20.50 -0.49
C PHE A 366 -5.94 -20.01 0.89
N GLN A 367 -6.70 -18.91 0.90
CA GLN A 367 -7.53 -18.53 2.04
C GLN A 367 -8.91 -18.12 1.57
N GLY A 368 -9.90 -18.35 2.42
CA GLY A 368 -11.25 -17.85 2.22
C GLY A 368 -11.60 -16.78 3.24
N LYS A 369 -12.48 -15.86 2.84
CA LYS A 369 -13.10 -14.89 3.74
C LYS A 369 -14.55 -14.65 3.33
N VAL A 370 -15.42 -14.48 4.31
CA VAL A 370 -16.82 -14.14 4.09
C VAL A 370 -17.09 -12.74 4.62
N LEU A 371 -17.54 -11.85 3.74
CA LEU A 371 -18.06 -10.53 4.09
C LEU A 371 -19.58 -10.61 4.15
N VAL A 372 -20.18 -10.16 5.24
CA VAL A 372 -21.63 -10.06 5.43
C VAL A 372 -22.01 -8.60 5.59
N ARG A 373 -22.77 -8.03 4.66
CA ARG A 373 -23.34 -6.69 4.78
C ARG A 373 -24.69 -6.77 5.49
N ASN A 374 -24.71 -6.37 6.76
CA ASN A 374 -25.93 -6.27 7.53
C ASN A 374 -26.51 -4.85 7.46
N SER A 375 -27.77 -4.74 7.03
CA SER A 375 -28.49 -3.47 6.89
C SER A 375 -28.72 -2.70 8.21
N SER A 376 -28.58 -3.36 9.36
CA SER A 376 -28.79 -2.79 10.69
C SER A 376 -27.48 -2.54 11.46
N THR A 377 -26.51 -3.44 11.35
CA THR A 377 -25.25 -3.38 12.13
C THR A 377 -24.01 -3.02 11.32
N GLY A 378 -24.13 -2.93 9.99
CA GLY A 378 -22.98 -2.70 9.10
C GLY A 378 -22.28 -4.00 8.69
N PRO A 379 -21.11 -3.89 8.04
CA PRO A 379 -20.36 -5.04 7.54
C PRO A 379 -19.71 -5.86 8.66
N GLY A 380 -19.66 -7.18 8.48
CA GLY A 380 -18.88 -8.11 9.29
C GLY A 380 -17.98 -8.97 8.40
N PHE A 381 -16.77 -9.26 8.87
CA PHE A 381 -15.74 -10.01 8.16
C PHE A 381 -15.40 -11.28 8.93
N TYR A 382 -15.41 -12.43 8.26
CA TYR A 382 -15.23 -13.73 8.88
C TYR A 382 -14.21 -14.55 8.10
N ASP A 383 -13.15 -14.98 8.76
CA ASP A 383 -12.16 -15.88 8.16
C ASP A 383 -12.75 -17.27 7.96
N LEU A 384 -12.37 -17.93 6.86
CA LEU A 384 -12.64 -19.35 6.69
C LEU A 384 -11.71 -20.16 7.60
N GLU A 385 -12.23 -21.18 8.27
CA GLU A 385 -11.38 -22.11 9.03
C GLU A 385 -10.69 -23.04 8.04
N MET A 386 -9.40 -22.78 7.77
CA MET A 386 -8.57 -23.58 6.88
C MET A 386 -8.11 -24.86 7.58
N THR A 387 -8.37 -26.01 6.98
CA THR A 387 -7.93 -27.33 7.47
C THR A 387 -6.52 -27.70 6.99
N ASP A 388 -6.12 -27.14 5.86
CA ASP A 388 -4.78 -27.18 5.27
C ASP A 388 -4.61 -25.97 4.33
N ASP A 389 -3.52 -25.94 3.56
CA ASP A 389 -3.21 -24.83 2.65
C ASP A 389 -4.20 -24.68 1.49
N THR A 390 -5.14 -25.63 1.30
CA THR A 390 -6.02 -25.66 0.11
C THR A 390 -7.50 -25.82 0.43
N HIS A 391 -7.87 -26.28 1.62
CA HIS A 391 -9.25 -26.56 1.99
C HIS A 391 -9.66 -25.80 3.25
N GLY A 392 -10.88 -25.29 3.26
CA GLY A 392 -11.45 -24.65 4.44
C GLY A 392 -12.96 -24.55 4.39
N SER A 393 -13.56 -24.24 5.55
CA SER A 393 -15.01 -24.07 5.65
C SER A 393 -15.40 -23.06 6.74
N LEU A 394 -16.58 -22.47 6.59
CA LEU A 394 -17.21 -21.61 7.59
C LEU A 394 -18.73 -21.76 7.53
N SER A 395 -19.38 -21.91 8.68
CA SER A 395 -20.83 -21.85 8.78
C SER A 395 -21.27 -20.59 9.51
N LEU A 396 -22.20 -19.83 8.91
CA LEU A 396 -22.77 -18.62 9.49
C LEU A 396 -24.29 -18.73 9.54
N ALA A 397 -24.87 -18.42 10.71
CA ALA A 397 -26.30 -18.23 10.85
C ALA A 397 -26.64 -16.79 10.43
N LEU A 398 -27.24 -16.64 9.25
CA LEU A 398 -27.60 -15.35 8.68
C LEU A 398 -29.06 -15.01 8.96
N THR A 399 -29.36 -13.71 8.98
CA THR A 399 -30.72 -13.18 9.12
C THR A 399 -31.16 -12.45 7.85
N PRO A 400 -32.46 -12.13 7.68
CA PRO A 400 -32.92 -11.33 6.54
C PRO A 400 -32.29 -9.93 6.44
N GLU A 401 -31.70 -9.43 7.52
CA GLU A 401 -30.96 -8.16 7.54
C GLU A 401 -29.56 -8.27 6.92
N ASP A 402 -29.00 -9.48 6.81
CA ASP A 402 -27.74 -9.80 6.11
C ASP A 402 -27.99 -9.89 4.60
N THR A 403 -28.20 -8.75 3.95
CA THR A 403 -28.80 -8.69 2.60
C THR A 403 -27.85 -9.07 1.47
N ALA A 404 -26.55 -8.86 1.65
CA ALA A 404 -25.53 -9.22 0.69
C ALA A 404 -24.34 -9.88 1.40
N VAL A 405 -23.99 -11.08 0.94
CA VAL A 405 -22.89 -11.87 1.47
C VAL A 405 -21.91 -12.15 0.34
N TYR A 406 -20.62 -12.03 0.60
CA TYR A 406 -19.58 -12.20 -0.39
C TYR A 406 -18.63 -13.26 0.12
N PHE A 407 -18.48 -14.34 -0.65
CA PHE A 407 -17.45 -15.34 -0.41
C PHE A 407 -16.25 -15.03 -1.29
N ILE A 408 -15.15 -14.68 -0.66
CA ILE A 408 -13.89 -14.30 -1.30
C ILE A 408 -12.93 -15.46 -1.15
N VAL A 409 -12.32 -15.86 -2.27
CA VAL A 409 -11.30 -16.91 -2.33
C VAL A 409 -10.04 -16.30 -2.92
N ALA A 410 -8.93 -16.32 -2.17
CA ALA A 410 -7.64 -15.81 -2.62
C ALA A 410 -6.62 -16.93 -2.79
N ALA A 411 -5.82 -16.86 -3.84
CA ALA A 411 -4.64 -17.69 -4.06
C ALA A 411 -3.37 -16.86 -3.78
N MET A 412 -2.58 -17.27 -2.79
CA MET A 412 -1.42 -16.54 -2.27
C MET A 412 -0.20 -17.46 -2.11
N PRO A 413 0.25 -18.08 -3.21
CA PRO A 413 1.40 -18.99 -3.22
C PRO A 413 2.70 -18.27 -2.84
N ASP A 414 3.74 -19.04 -2.50
CA ASP A 414 5.11 -18.54 -2.37
C ASP A 414 5.76 -18.37 -3.76
N LYS A 415 5.09 -17.61 -4.62
CA LYS A 415 5.50 -17.30 -6.01
C LYS A 415 5.25 -15.83 -6.26
N PHE A 416 6.32 -15.11 -6.59
CA PHE A 416 6.36 -13.64 -6.69
C PHE A 416 6.71 -13.13 -8.09
N GLU A 417 6.96 -14.06 -9.01
CA GLU A 417 7.34 -13.84 -10.41
C GLU A 417 6.40 -14.61 -11.32
N ASP A 418 6.22 -14.14 -12.55
CA ASP A 418 5.59 -14.92 -13.62
C ASP A 418 6.54 -15.08 -14.80
N ASP A 419 7.36 -16.13 -14.73
CA ASP A 419 8.35 -16.48 -15.76
C ASP A 419 7.76 -17.37 -16.87
N HIS A 420 6.43 -17.50 -16.92
CA HIS A 420 5.75 -18.40 -17.83
C HIS A 420 5.16 -17.69 -19.06
N PRO A 421 4.98 -18.41 -20.19
CA PRO A 421 4.41 -17.81 -21.41
C PRO A 421 2.97 -17.28 -21.27
N SER A 422 2.27 -17.74 -20.23
CA SER A 422 0.94 -17.30 -19.83
C SER A 422 0.87 -17.34 -18.32
N PHE A 423 0.00 -16.54 -17.74
CA PHE A 423 -0.08 -16.47 -16.28
C PHE A 423 -0.31 -17.83 -15.60
N GLN A 424 0.35 -18.02 -14.46
CA GLN A 424 0.11 -19.16 -13.60
C GLN A 424 -1.28 -19.12 -12.98
N ARG A 425 -2.03 -20.22 -13.10
CA ARG A 425 -3.41 -20.35 -12.60
C ARG A 425 -3.46 -21.29 -11.42
N PHE A 426 -4.31 -21.00 -10.45
CA PHE A 426 -4.54 -21.79 -9.25
C PHE A 426 -6.02 -22.22 -9.19
N PRO A 427 -6.35 -23.42 -9.71
CA PRO A 427 -7.72 -23.90 -9.76
C PRO A 427 -8.26 -24.26 -8.38
N TYR A 428 -9.57 -24.08 -8.22
CA TYR A 428 -10.30 -24.47 -7.03
C TYR A 428 -11.76 -24.74 -7.36
N GLN A 429 -12.45 -25.34 -6.41
CA GLN A 429 -13.90 -25.42 -6.36
C GLN A 429 -14.39 -24.75 -5.08
N MET A 430 -15.56 -24.13 -5.16
CA MET A 430 -16.25 -23.59 -3.98
C MET A 430 -17.66 -24.15 -3.90
N ARG A 431 -18.25 -24.08 -2.70
CA ARG A 431 -19.66 -24.40 -2.50
C ARG A 431 -20.26 -23.49 -1.42
N ILE A 432 -21.50 -23.05 -1.65
CA ILE A 432 -22.34 -22.40 -0.65
C ILE A 432 -23.58 -23.28 -0.47
N THR A 433 -23.76 -23.82 0.73
CA THR A 433 -24.88 -24.71 1.04
C THR A 433 -25.80 -24.05 2.06
N ALA A 434 -27.09 -23.96 1.75
CA ALA A 434 -28.13 -23.55 2.69
C ALA A 434 -28.62 -24.74 3.53
N GLY A 435 -28.89 -24.51 4.81
CA GLY A 435 -29.42 -25.50 5.74
C GLY A 435 -28.35 -26.12 6.64
N PRO A 436 -28.79 -26.85 7.69
CA PRO A 436 -27.87 -27.51 8.60
C PRO A 436 -27.04 -28.57 7.87
N VAL A 437 -25.72 -28.50 8.03
CA VAL A 437 -24.80 -29.49 7.46
C VAL A 437 -25.06 -30.83 8.13
N THR A 438 -25.76 -31.73 7.44
CA THR A 438 -25.93 -33.11 7.87
C THR A 438 -24.64 -33.87 7.52
N GLY A 439 -23.61 -33.75 8.36
CA GLY A 439 -22.40 -34.57 8.19
C GLY A 439 -21.09 -34.02 8.75
N VAL A 440 -21.04 -32.78 9.21
CA VAL A 440 -19.92 -32.29 10.02
C VAL A 440 -20.31 -32.51 11.47
N LEU A 441 -19.44 -33.17 12.25
CA LEU A 441 -19.58 -33.22 13.69
C LEU A 441 -19.74 -31.77 14.16
N GLU A 442 -20.94 -31.43 14.66
CA GLU A 442 -21.11 -30.33 15.57
C GLU A 442 -20.14 -30.58 16.73
N THR A 443 -18.91 -30.09 16.61
CA THR A 443 -18.25 -29.55 17.79
C THR A 443 -19.11 -28.37 18.17
N ASP A 444 -20.05 -28.69 19.05
CA ASP A 444 -20.83 -27.80 19.86
C ASP A 444 -19.82 -26.89 20.60
N ILE A 445 -19.27 -25.89 19.90
CA ILE A 445 -18.49 -24.82 20.51
C ILE A 445 -19.52 -23.97 21.24
N LYS A 446 -19.90 -24.46 22.42
CA LYS A 446 -20.11 -23.54 23.52
C LYS A 446 -18.83 -22.71 23.57
N ASN A 447 -18.93 -21.46 23.11
CA ASN A 447 -18.01 -20.40 23.47
C ASN A 447 -17.98 -20.38 25.00
N THR A 448 -17.12 -21.22 25.55
CA THR A 448 -16.97 -21.38 26.98
C THR A 448 -16.10 -20.20 27.31
N ARG A 449 -16.75 -19.13 27.76
CA ARG A 449 -16.09 -17.88 28.16
C ARG A 449 -15.05 -18.23 29.22
N LEU A 450 -13.79 -18.35 28.79
CA LEU A 450 -12.68 -18.83 29.63
C LEU A 450 -11.95 -17.62 30.17
N GLU A 451 -11.92 -17.51 31.48
CA GLU A 451 -11.18 -16.47 32.18
C GLU A 451 -9.68 -16.69 31.94
N ILE A 452 -9.01 -15.70 31.34
CA ILE A 452 -7.56 -15.71 31.13
C ILE A 452 -6.87 -15.07 32.34
N LYS A 453 -7.32 -13.89 32.77
CA LYS A 453 -6.64 -13.09 33.81
C LYS A 453 -7.61 -12.25 34.63
N ARG A 454 -7.18 -11.85 35.82
CA ARG A 454 -7.86 -10.87 36.67
C ARG A 454 -6.93 -9.72 37.02
N PHE A 455 -7.47 -8.51 37.04
CA PHE A 455 -6.75 -7.31 37.45
C PHE A 455 -7.49 -6.58 38.56
N ASN A 456 -6.75 -5.92 39.45
CA ASN A 456 -7.34 -4.93 40.35
C ASN A 456 -7.55 -3.59 39.62
N PHE A 457 -8.18 -2.61 40.30
CA PHE A 457 -8.41 -1.29 39.73
C PHE A 457 -7.12 -0.50 39.39
N LEU A 458 -5.97 -0.92 39.93
CA LEU A 458 -4.66 -0.35 39.64
C LEU A 458 -3.95 -1.04 38.45
N GLY A 459 -4.63 -1.97 37.76
CA GLY A 459 -4.07 -2.70 36.60
C GLY A 459 -3.09 -3.82 36.97
N GLN A 460 -3.01 -4.21 38.23
CA GLN A 460 -2.13 -5.30 38.67
C GLN A 460 -2.86 -6.63 38.58
N GLU A 461 -2.17 -7.67 38.08
CA GLU A 461 -2.70 -9.04 38.02
C GLU A 461 -2.93 -9.60 39.43
N ILE A 462 -4.08 -10.23 39.68
CA ILE A 462 -4.52 -10.72 40.98
C ILE A 462 -5.13 -12.12 40.90
N ASN A 463 -5.16 -12.84 42.02
CA ASN A 463 -5.86 -14.13 42.12
C ASN A 463 -7.36 -13.94 42.38
N LYS A 464 -8.16 -14.96 42.05
CA LYS A 464 -9.63 -14.95 42.18
C LYS A 464 -10.11 -14.72 43.62
N GLU A 465 -9.34 -15.16 44.60
CA GLU A 465 -9.67 -15.07 46.03
C GLU A 465 -9.41 -13.68 46.62
N GLN A 466 -8.77 -12.76 45.88
CA GLN A 466 -8.41 -11.45 46.41
C GLN A 466 -9.60 -10.49 46.47
N GLY A 467 -10.10 -10.18 47.67
CA GLY A 467 -11.22 -9.27 47.86
C GLY A 467 -11.05 -7.89 47.21
N GLY A 468 -12.17 -7.30 46.82
CA GLY A 468 -12.24 -6.00 46.15
C GLY A 468 -12.84 -6.08 44.74
N LEU A 469 -12.79 -4.97 44.01
CA LEU A 469 -13.21 -4.89 42.61
C LEU A 469 -12.15 -5.52 41.70
N GLN A 470 -12.57 -6.47 40.88
CA GLN A 470 -11.75 -7.22 39.96
C GLN A 470 -12.24 -7.02 38.52
N LEU A 471 -11.31 -6.87 37.58
CA LEU A 471 -11.54 -6.85 36.13
C LEU A 471 -11.11 -8.21 35.58
N ILE A 472 -12.04 -9.00 35.06
CA ILE A 472 -11.81 -10.34 34.53
C ILE A 472 -11.72 -10.24 33.01
N LEU A 473 -10.58 -10.62 32.43
CA LEU A 473 -10.37 -10.70 30.99
C LEU A 473 -10.65 -12.14 30.51
N TYR A 474 -11.43 -12.26 29.45
CA TYR A 474 -11.78 -13.54 28.84
C TYR A 474 -11.10 -13.75 27.49
N ASN A 475 -11.06 -15.00 27.04
CA ASN A 475 -10.45 -15.42 25.78
C ASN A 475 -11.11 -14.86 24.51
N ASP A 476 -12.33 -14.36 24.63
CA ASP A 476 -13.04 -13.63 23.57
C ASP A 476 -12.75 -12.12 23.56
N GLY A 477 -11.78 -11.65 24.37
CA GLY A 477 -11.43 -10.23 24.50
C GLY A 477 -12.39 -9.41 25.37
N THR A 478 -13.47 -10.01 25.88
CA THR A 478 -14.43 -9.30 26.75
C THR A 478 -13.89 -9.11 28.16
N VAL A 479 -14.38 -8.07 28.85
CA VAL A 479 -14.01 -7.76 30.24
C VAL A 479 -15.25 -7.73 31.14
N GLU A 480 -15.21 -8.42 32.28
CA GLU A 480 -16.26 -8.36 33.33
C GLU A 480 -15.75 -7.69 34.60
N LYS A 481 -16.56 -6.82 35.19
CA LYS A 481 -16.29 -6.23 36.50
C LYS A 481 -16.99 -7.05 37.58
N ARG A 482 -16.24 -7.63 38.52
CA ARG A 482 -16.79 -8.41 39.63
C ARG A 482 -16.25 -7.92 40.96
N TYR A 483 -17.13 -7.75 41.94
CA TYR A 483 -16.72 -7.44 43.31
C TYR A 483 -16.68 -8.71 44.15
N GLN A 484 -15.50 -9.06 44.65
CA GLN A 484 -15.28 -10.24 45.50
C GLN A 484 -15.23 -9.81 46.98
N VAL A 485 -16.03 -10.45 47.83
CA VAL A 485 -16.01 -10.23 49.28
C VAL A 485 -15.12 -11.31 49.91
N ASN A 486 -14.14 -10.90 50.73
CA ASN A 486 -13.38 -11.84 51.55
C ASN A 486 -14.26 -12.31 52.72
N TYR A 487 -14.39 -13.62 52.89
CA TYR A 487 -14.93 -14.22 54.11
C TYR A 487 -13.80 -14.65 55.04
#